data_AF-A0A369RA12-F1
#
_entry.id   AF-A0A369RA12-F1
#
_cell.length_a   1.000
_cell.length_b   1.000
_cell.length_c   1.000
_cell.angle_alpha   90.00
_cell.angle_beta   90.00
_cell.angle_gamma   90.00
#
_symmetry.space_group_name_H-M   'P 1'
#
loop_
_entity.id
_entity.type
_entity.pdbx_description
1 polymer ?
#
loop_
_entity_poly.entity_id
_entity_poly.type
_entity_poly.pdbx_seq_one_letter_code
_entity_poly.pdbx_strand_id
1 'polypeptide(L)'
;MPAITHPDELARLLRSIEGYTGVFITKSALRLAPMLFVRPGELRSAEWEEINPDEAVWRIPANKTRTGEFLIVPLARQAVAILNDVKLFTGDDRYVFQGRGENSFMSENTLLKALRTMGWSADKVTIHGFRATARTLLHGKARRDVQPHQALRGAHPHDAGVGGLSGRVEVMLDG
;
A
#
# COMPACT_ATOMS: atom_id res chain seq x y z
N MET A 1 12.04 9.25 12.27
CA MET A 1 11.99 9.40 10.79
C MET A 1 11.20 10.66 10.49
N PRO A 2 11.65 11.51 9.57
CA PRO A 2 10.88 12.69 9.17
C PRO A 2 9.57 12.22 8.52
N ALA A 3 8.46 12.79 9.00
CA ALA A 3 7.11 12.51 8.55
C ALA A 3 6.38 13.83 8.42
N ILE A 4 5.63 14.01 7.35
CA ILE A 4 4.78 15.19 7.20
C ILE A 4 3.63 15.07 8.19
N THR A 5 3.51 16.00 9.12
CA THR A 5 2.46 16.02 10.15
C THR A 5 1.43 17.12 9.92
N HIS A 6 1.68 18.04 8.98
CA HIS A 6 0.77 19.14 8.65
C HIS A 6 -0.06 18.83 7.39
N PRO A 7 -1.41 18.94 7.45
CA PRO A 7 -2.30 18.65 6.31
C PRO A 7 -1.96 19.40 5.02
N ASP A 8 -1.58 20.68 5.10
CA ASP A 8 -1.25 21.49 3.92
C ASP A 8 0.01 21.00 3.21
N GLU A 9 1.00 20.57 3.98
CA GLU A 9 2.23 20.02 3.45
C GLU A 9 2.00 18.64 2.84
N LEU A 10 1.13 17.82 3.45
CA LEU A 10 0.71 16.55 2.86
C LEU A 10 -0.01 16.79 1.54
N ALA A 11 -0.94 17.76 1.50
CA ALA A 11 -1.65 18.13 0.29
C ALA A 11 -0.70 18.63 -0.81
N ARG A 12 0.35 19.40 -0.46
CA ARG A 12 1.41 19.77 -1.41
C ARG A 12 2.12 18.53 -1.96
N LEU A 13 2.52 17.59 -1.11
CA LEU A 13 3.20 16.36 -1.53
C LEU A 13 2.33 15.53 -2.48
N LEU A 14 1.06 15.33 -2.14
CA LEU A 14 0.14 14.57 -2.99
C LEU A 14 -0.06 15.24 -4.36
N ARG A 15 -0.16 16.57 -4.42
CA ARG A 15 -0.20 17.31 -5.69
C ARG A 15 1.10 17.18 -6.48
N SER A 16 2.26 17.23 -5.82
CA SER A 16 3.56 16.99 -6.49
C SER A 16 3.60 15.60 -7.13
N ILE A 17 3.15 14.56 -6.40
CA ILE A 17 3.10 13.17 -6.90
C ILE A 17 2.19 13.07 -8.13
N GLU A 18 1.01 13.72 -8.10
CA GLU A 18 0.10 13.72 -9.24
C GLU A 18 0.70 14.47 -10.45
N GLY A 19 1.49 15.52 -10.21
CA GLY A 19 2.24 16.24 -11.24
C GLY A 19 3.53 15.56 -11.71
N TYR A 20 3.94 14.44 -11.12
CA TYR A 20 5.18 13.76 -11.52
C TYR A 20 5.10 13.23 -12.95
N THR A 21 6.09 13.58 -13.78
CA THR A 21 6.18 13.23 -15.21
C THR A 21 7.28 12.22 -15.52
N GLY A 22 7.90 11.62 -14.49
CA GLY A 22 8.91 10.58 -14.67
C GLY A 22 8.31 9.22 -14.99
N VAL A 23 9.05 8.15 -14.65
CA VAL A 23 8.66 6.77 -14.98
C VAL A 23 7.29 6.43 -14.39
N PHE A 24 6.38 5.94 -15.25
CA PHE A 24 5.00 5.62 -14.89
C PHE A 24 4.90 4.69 -13.67
N ILE A 25 5.63 3.58 -13.67
CA ILE A 25 5.66 2.61 -12.56
C ILE A 25 6.07 3.26 -11.23
N THR A 26 7.07 4.16 -11.27
CA THR A 26 7.51 4.93 -10.10
C THR A 26 6.42 5.87 -9.60
N LYS A 27 5.69 6.54 -10.52
CA LYS A 27 4.55 7.38 -10.17
C LYS A 27 3.46 6.57 -9.49
N SER A 28 3.10 5.42 -10.06
CA SER A 28 2.06 4.53 -9.53
C SER A 28 2.39 4.04 -8.11
N ALA A 29 3.64 3.64 -7.85
CA ALA A 29 4.09 3.30 -6.50
C ALA A 29 3.94 4.47 -5.51
N LEU A 30 4.31 5.69 -5.93
CA LEU A 30 4.14 6.90 -5.08
C LEU A 30 2.67 7.26 -4.83
N ARG A 31 1.77 6.99 -5.77
CA ARG A 31 0.32 7.20 -5.61
C ARG A 31 -0.30 6.17 -4.67
N LEU A 32 0.14 4.91 -4.74
CA LEU A 32 -0.37 3.81 -3.91
C LEU A 32 0.11 3.89 -2.45
N ALA A 33 1.35 4.34 -2.22
CA ALA A 33 1.92 4.45 -0.87
C ALA A 33 1.02 5.17 0.17
N PRO A 34 0.46 6.37 -0.11
CA PRO A 34 -0.46 7.05 0.81
C PRO A 34 -1.88 6.47 0.84
N MET A 35 -2.23 5.53 -0.05
CA MET A 35 -3.54 4.87 -0.04
C MET A 35 -3.53 3.59 0.80
N LEU A 36 -2.43 2.85 0.75
CA LEU A 36 -2.33 1.48 1.31
C LEU A 36 -1.67 1.43 2.68
N PHE A 37 -0.85 2.43 3.04
CA PHE A 37 -0.15 2.52 4.34
C PHE A 37 0.70 1.30 4.76
N VAL A 38 1.03 0.44 3.80
CA VAL A 38 1.99 -0.65 3.94
C VAL A 38 3.41 -0.10 4.08
N ARG A 39 4.35 -0.93 4.54
CA ARG A 39 5.75 -0.52 4.60
C ARG A 39 6.33 -0.35 3.19
N PRO A 40 7.34 0.52 3.02
CA PRO A 40 7.98 0.70 1.72
C PRO A 40 8.56 -0.59 1.12
N GLY A 41 9.10 -1.48 1.95
CA GLY A 41 9.59 -2.79 1.51
C GLY A 41 8.47 -3.72 1.04
N GLU A 42 7.36 -3.77 1.79
CA GLU A 42 6.15 -4.53 1.43
C GLU A 42 5.59 -4.01 0.09
N LEU A 43 5.45 -2.69 -0.07
CA LEU A 43 4.99 -2.07 -1.32
C LEU A 43 5.88 -2.41 -2.52
N ARG A 44 7.19 -2.13 -2.41
CA ARG A 44 8.10 -2.28 -3.54
C ARG A 44 8.27 -3.72 -3.97
N SER A 45 8.16 -4.67 -3.04
CA SER A 45 8.28 -6.10 -3.34
C SER A 45 6.96 -6.76 -3.71
N ALA A 46 5.85 -6.02 -3.82
CA ALA A 46 4.53 -6.58 -4.15
C ALA A 46 4.59 -7.46 -5.41
N GLU A 47 3.97 -8.63 -5.34
CA GLU A 47 3.89 -9.59 -6.45
C GLU A 47 2.46 -9.66 -6.98
N TRP A 48 2.31 -9.92 -8.28
CA TRP A 48 0.97 -9.98 -8.87
C TRP A 48 0.11 -11.11 -8.28
N GLU A 49 0.73 -12.23 -7.90
CA GLU A 49 0.04 -13.36 -7.25
C GLU A 49 -0.60 -13.00 -5.90
N GLU A 50 -0.14 -11.92 -5.27
CA GLU A 50 -0.68 -11.46 -3.98
C GLU A 50 -1.93 -10.60 -4.14
N ILE A 51 -2.21 -10.10 -5.35
CA ILE A 51 -3.26 -9.12 -5.62
C ILE A 51 -4.44 -9.82 -6.29
N ASN A 52 -5.60 -9.75 -5.63
CA ASN A 52 -6.87 -10.14 -6.23
C ASN A 52 -7.70 -8.87 -6.51
N PRO A 53 -7.77 -8.41 -7.78
CA PRO A 53 -8.52 -7.21 -8.14
C PRO A 53 -10.04 -7.41 -8.07
N ASP A 54 -10.53 -8.64 -8.28
CA ASP A 54 -11.97 -8.96 -8.23
C ASP A 54 -12.50 -8.87 -6.81
N GLU A 55 -11.73 -9.37 -5.85
CA GLU A 55 -12.02 -9.24 -4.42
C GLU A 55 -11.55 -7.90 -3.84
N ALA A 56 -10.87 -7.06 -4.62
CA ALA A 56 -10.26 -5.81 -4.21
C ALA A 56 -9.38 -5.93 -2.95
N VAL A 57 -8.50 -6.95 -2.92
CA VAL A 57 -7.61 -7.20 -1.78
C VAL A 57 -6.18 -7.52 -2.23
N TRP A 58 -5.22 -7.09 -1.44
CA TRP A 58 -3.82 -7.50 -1.53
C TRP A 58 -3.42 -8.30 -0.28
N ARG A 59 -2.97 -9.53 -0.49
CA ARG A 59 -2.65 -10.53 0.53
C ARG A 59 -1.13 -10.66 0.66
N ILE A 60 -0.55 -10.00 1.66
CA ILE A 60 0.89 -10.02 1.89
C ILE A 60 1.26 -11.23 2.76
N PRO A 61 2.10 -12.14 2.27
CA PRO A 61 2.48 -13.33 3.02
C PRO A 61 3.38 -12.98 4.21
N ALA A 62 3.31 -13.80 5.25
CA ALA A 62 3.98 -13.59 6.53
C ALA A 62 5.49 -13.31 6.38
N ASN A 63 6.17 -14.03 5.48
CA ASN A 63 7.60 -13.90 5.20
C ASN A 63 8.02 -12.53 4.61
N LYS A 64 7.09 -11.74 4.07
CA LYS A 64 7.34 -10.38 3.55
C LYS A 64 6.96 -9.29 4.54
N THR A 65 6.26 -9.64 5.61
CA THR A 65 5.89 -8.69 6.65
C THR A 65 6.95 -8.61 7.75
N ARG A 66 7.10 -7.43 8.35
CA ARG A 66 8.01 -7.26 9.50
C ARG A 66 7.58 -8.06 10.73
N THR A 67 6.29 -8.36 10.86
CA THR A 67 5.73 -9.04 12.05
C THR A 67 5.73 -10.56 11.92
N GLY A 68 6.04 -11.11 10.74
CA GLY A 68 5.91 -12.54 10.49
C GLY A 68 4.46 -13.01 10.45
N GLU A 69 3.52 -12.10 10.19
CA GLU A 69 2.07 -12.38 10.19
C GLU A 69 1.49 -12.04 8.83
N PHE A 70 0.53 -12.83 8.38
CA PHE A 70 -0.19 -12.55 7.16
C PHE A 70 -0.97 -11.23 7.24
N LEU A 71 -0.96 -10.45 6.16
CA LEU A 71 -1.63 -9.14 6.09
C LEU A 71 -2.62 -9.09 4.93
N ILE A 72 -3.86 -8.72 5.20
CA ILE A 72 -4.86 -8.39 4.17
C ILE A 72 -4.99 -6.87 4.09
N VAL A 73 -4.74 -6.31 2.91
CA VAL A 73 -4.85 -4.88 2.61
C VAL A 73 -6.03 -4.67 1.65
N PRO A 74 -7.15 -4.08 2.11
CA PRO A 74 -8.25 -3.70 1.22
C PRO A 74 -7.81 -2.66 0.19
N LEU A 75 -8.22 -2.83 -1.06
CA LEU A 75 -7.88 -1.95 -2.16
C LEU A 75 -9.08 -1.04 -2.48
N ALA A 76 -8.90 0.28 -2.31
CA ALA A 76 -9.88 1.23 -2.80
C ALA A 76 -9.97 1.19 -4.33
N ARG A 77 -11.11 1.63 -4.90
CA ARG A 77 -11.32 1.67 -6.37
C ARG A 77 -10.17 2.37 -7.11
N GLN A 78 -9.63 3.44 -6.55
CA GLN A 78 -8.49 4.17 -7.12
C GLN A 78 -7.21 3.33 -7.12
N ALA A 79 -6.98 2.53 -6.08
CA ALA A 79 -5.83 1.65 -6.01
C ALA A 79 -5.92 0.53 -7.06
N VAL A 80 -7.11 -0.09 -7.20
CA VAL A 80 -7.38 -1.10 -8.22
C VAL A 80 -7.16 -0.52 -9.63
N ALA A 81 -7.65 0.69 -9.90
CA ALA A 81 -7.43 1.34 -11.20
C ALA A 81 -5.94 1.54 -11.50
N ILE A 82 -5.15 2.04 -10.53
CA ILE A 82 -3.71 2.21 -10.70
C ILE A 82 -3.01 0.86 -10.93
N LEU A 83 -3.41 -0.19 -10.22
CA LEU A 83 -2.84 -1.53 -10.39
C LEU A 83 -3.16 -2.10 -11.77
N ASN A 84 -4.40 -1.94 -12.26
CA ASN A 84 -4.75 -2.36 -13.61
C ASN A 84 -3.92 -1.65 -14.67
N ASP A 85 -3.73 -0.32 -14.55
CA ASP A 85 -2.85 0.41 -15.47
C ASP A 85 -1.42 -0.12 -15.40
N VAL A 86 -0.88 -0.36 -14.19
CA VAL A 86 0.47 -0.91 -13.99
C VAL A 86 0.63 -2.29 -14.64
N LYS A 87 -0.40 -3.15 -14.57
CA LYS A 87 -0.39 -4.48 -15.20
C LYS A 87 -0.22 -4.42 -16.71
N LEU A 88 -0.77 -3.39 -17.37
CA LEU A 88 -0.59 -3.20 -18.82
C LEU A 88 0.86 -2.92 -19.23
N PHE A 89 1.69 -2.39 -18.32
CA PHE A 89 3.10 -2.09 -18.58
C PHE A 89 4.04 -3.20 -18.16
N THR A 90 3.72 -3.95 -17.11
CA THR A 90 4.57 -5.02 -16.59
C THR A 90 4.20 -6.40 -17.14
N GLY A 91 2.99 -6.58 -17.69
CA GLY A 91 2.57 -7.83 -18.32
C GLY A 91 2.72 -9.02 -17.38
N ASP A 92 3.53 -9.99 -17.78
CA ASP A 92 3.78 -11.24 -17.05
C ASP A 92 4.96 -11.17 -16.06
N ASP A 93 5.49 -9.98 -15.80
CA ASP A 93 6.47 -9.80 -14.73
C ASP A 93 5.95 -10.38 -13.41
N ARG A 94 6.86 -10.86 -12.57
CA ARG A 94 6.52 -11.35 -11.23
C ARG A 94 6.07 -10.20 -10.32
N TYR A 95 6.84 -9.12 -10.30
CA TYR A 95 6.63 -8.00 -9.38
C TYR A 95 5.76 -6.92 -10.02
N VAL A 96 4.87 -6.34 -9.21
CA VAL A 96 4.05 -5.18 -9.59
C VAL A 96 4.94 -3.99 -9.95
N PHE A 97 6.05 -3.83 -9.23
CA PHE A 97 7.04 -2.78 -9.46
C PHE A 97 8.38 -3.41 -9.85
N GLN A 98 8.46 -3.97 -11.06
CA GLN A 98 9.64 -4.66 -11.58
C GLN A 98 10.92 -3.78 -11.53
N GLY A 99 12.02 -4.39 -11.11
CA GLY A 99 13.36 -3.78 -11.10
C GLY A 99 14.10 -4.00 -12.42
N ARG A 100 15.33 -3.47 -12.52
CA ARG A 100 16.15 -3.59 -13.75
C ARG A 100 16.90 -4.91 -13.88
N GLY A 101 17.10 -5.63 -12.78
CA GLY A 101 17.78 -6.93 -12.77
C GLY A 101 16.79 -8.09 -12.88
N GLU A 102 17.31 -9.27 -13.20
CA GLU A 102 16.53 -10.51 -13.15
C GLU A 102 15.96 -10.75 -11.75
N ASN A 103 14.69 -11.15 -11.69
CA ASN A 103 13.98 -11.45 -10.45
C ASN A 103 14.12 -10.35 -9.36
N SER A 104 14.20 -9.09 -9.79
CA SER A 104 14.36 -7.93 -8.91
C SER A 104 13.14 -7.03 -8.95
N PHE A 105 12.91 -6.32 -7.85
CA PHE A 105 11.88 -5.29 -7.75
C PHE A 105 12.49 -3.89 -7.60
N MET A 106 11.65 -2.87 -7.71
CA MET A 106 12.02 -1.47 -7.62
C MET A 106 12.83 -1.19 -6.35
N SER A 107 13.99 -0.54 -6.52
CA SER A 107 14.81 -0.11 -5.38
C SER A 107 14.15 1.01 -4.59
N GLU A 108 14.45 1.11 -3.29
CA GLU A 108 14.00 2.24 -2.47
C GLU A 108 14.50 3.58 -3.01
N ASN A 109 15.75 3.59 -3.48
CA ASN A 109 16.38 4.76 -4.07
C ASN A 109 15.62 5.30 -5.28
N THR A 110 14.89 4.47 -6.01
CA THR A 110 14.04 4.92 -7.14
C THR A 110 12.96 5.89 -6.67
N LEU A 111 12.22 5.52 -5.61
CA LEU A 111 11.18 6.36 -5.03
C LEU A 111 11.77 7.62 -4.37
N LEU A 112 12.89 7.48 -3.65
CA LEU A 112 13.58 8.63 -3.05
C LEU A 112 14.02 9.62 -4.13
N LYS A 113 14.65 9.16 -5.22
CA LYS A 113 15.07 10.03 -6.33
C LYS A 113 13.88 10.75 -6.95
N ALA A 114 12.76 10.07 -7.17
CA ALA A 114 11.55 10.72 -7.67
C ALA A 114 11.06 11.83 -6.73
N LEU A 115 11.03 11.60 -5.42
CA LEU A 115 10.70 12.65 -4.43
C LEU A 115 11.67 13.84 -4.52
N ARG A 116 12.98 13.59 -4.67
CA ARG A 116 13.99 14.67 -4.84
C ARG A 116 13.75 15.48 -6.10
N THR A 117 13.41 14.84 -7.22
CA THR A 117 13.10 15.55 -8.48
C THR A 117 11.87 16.45 -8.37
N MET A 118 10.96 16.15 -7.43
CA MET A 118 9.80 16.99 -7.13
C MET A 118 10.09 18.08 -6.08
N GLY A 119 11.35 18.27 -5.68
CA GLY A 119 11.76 19.30 -4.72
C GLY A 119 11.61 18.90 -3.24
N TRP A 120 11.30 17.63 -2.94
CA TRP A 120 11.20 17.15 -1.56
C TRP A 120 12.55 16.64 -1.09
N SER A 121 13.15 17.29 -0.09
CA SER A 121 14.46 16.92 0.47
C SER A 121 14.37 15.75 1.48
N ALA A 122 15.52 15.16 1.84
CA ALA A 122 15.58 13.96 2.66
C ALA A 122 15.20 14.18 4.13
N ASP A 123 15.46 15.38 4.62
CA ASP A 123 15.05 15.90 5.91
C ASP A 123 13.53 16.12 6.00
N LYS A 124 12.84 16.31 4.87
CA LYS A 124 11.39 16.55 4.84
C LYS A 124 10.57 15.29 4.61
N VAL A 125 10.94 14.48 3.62
CA VAL A 125 10.16 13.31 3.20
C VAL A 125 11.03 12.09 2.98
N THR A 126 10.63 11.02 3.66
CA THR A 126 11.05 9.64 3.39
C THR A 126 9.85 8.84 2.93
N ILE A 127 10.07 7.70 2.26
CA ILE A 127 8.96 6.81 1.84
C ILE A 127 8.25 6.23 3.08
N HIS A 128 8.97 6.10 4.20
CA HIS A 128 8.41 5.74 5.50
C HIS A 128 7.48 6.80 6.10
N GLY A 129 7.57 8.04 5.62
CA GLY A 129 6.80 9.19 6.09
C GLY A 129 5.29 8.97 5.98
N PHE A 130 4.79 8.33 4.90
CA PHE A 130 3.35 8.16 4.68
C PHE A 130 2.65 7.36 5.78
N ARG A 131 3.25 6.25 6.24
CA ARG A 131 2.67 5.44 7.32
C ARG A 131 2.71 6.17 8.66
N ALA A 132 3.76 6.96 8.92
CA ALA A 132 3.86 7.80 10.11
C ALA A 132 2.85 8.96 10.06
N THR A 133 2.71 9.62 8.91
CA THR A 133 1.69 10.64 8.63
C THR A 133 0.28 10.11 8.85
N ALA A 134 -0.02 8.90 8.35
CA ALA A 134 -1.30 8.24 8.57
C ALA A 134 -1.58 8.01 10.06
N ARG A 135 -0.59 7.49 10.81
CA ARG A 135 -0.71 7.28 12.25
C ARG A 135 -1.02 8.58 12.98
N THR A 136 -0.36 9.68 12.63
CA THR A 136 -0.55 10.98 13.29
C THR A 136 -1.89 11.63 12.91
N LEU A 137 -2.23 11.67 11.61
CA LEU A 137 -3.42 12.38 11.13
C LEU A 137 -4.72 11.59 11.32
N LEU A 138 -4.69 10.26 11.23
CA LEU A 138 -5.88 9.43 11.44
C LEU A 138 -6.18 9.26 12.92
N HIS A 139 -5.18 9.13 13.81
CA HIS A 139 -5.44 9.08 15.24
C HIS A 139 -6.07 10.38 15.78
N GLY A 140 -5.72 11.55 15.21
CA GLY A 140 -6.31 12.83 15.64
C GLY A 140 -7.78 13.03 15.24
N LYS A 141 -8.29 12.26 14.26
CA LYS A 141 -9.67 12.38 13.73
C LYS A 141 -10.57 11.20 14.10
N ALA A 142 -10.00 10.05 14.50
CA ALA A 142 -10.77 8.88 14.91
C ALA A 142 -11.27 9.04 16.36
N ARG A 143 -12.40 9.73 16.57
CA ARG A 143 -13.26 9.43 17.72
C ARG A 143 -14.00 8.12 17.41
N ARG A 144 -13.63 7.07 18.15
CA ARG A 144 -14.07 5.65 18.11
C ARG A 144 -13.51 4.80 16.95
N ASP A 145 -12.63 3.88 17.35
CA ASP A 145 -12.48 2.50 16.84
C ASP A 145 -11.98 2.23 15.42
N VAL A 146 -11.07 3.04 14.87
CA VAL A 146 -10.25 2.61 13.72
C VAL A 146 -8.77 2.81 14.00
N GLN A 147 -8.10 1.73 14.44
CA GLN A 147 -6.65 1.60 14.34
C GLN A 147 -6.30 1.45 12.84
N PRO A 148 -5.56 2.37 12.20
CA PRO A 148 -5.30 2.33 10.74
C PRO A 148 -4.50 1.11 10.25
N HIS A 149 -4.19 0.15 11.13
CA HIS A 149 -3.30 -0.98 10.87
C HIS A 149 -3.78 -2.32 11.43
N GLN A 150 -5.05 -2.45 11.82
CA GLN A 150 -5.65 -3.78 11.92
C GLN A 150 -6.16 -4.19 10.54
N ALA A 151 -5.23 -4.58 9.68
CA ALA A 151 -5.53 -5.56 8.65
C ALA A 151 -6.20 -6.75 9.34
N LEU A 152 -7.25 -7.29 8.73
CA LEU A 152 -7.90 -8.49 9.20
C LEU A 152 -6.82 -9.58 9.33
N ARG A 153 -6.45 -9.88 10.58
CA ARG A 153 -5.51 -10.95 10.93
C ARG A 153 -6.24 -12.26 10.65
N GLY A 154 -6.08 -12.79 9.45
CA GLY A 154 -6.56 -14.13 9.10
C GLY A 154 -5.62 -15.18 9.66
N ALA A 155 -6.18 -16.22 10.28
CA ALA A 155 -5.45 -17.45 10.57
C ALA A 155 -4.93 -18.09 9.26
N HIS A 156 -3.80 -18.80 9.34
CA HIS A 156 -3.17 -19.48 8.21
C HIS A 156 -4.16 -20.37 7.44
N PRO A 157 -4.16 -20.40 6.09
CA PRO A 157 -5.10 -21.22 5.31
C PRO A 157 -4.82 -22.73 5.31
N HIS A 158 -4.03 -23.28 6.24
CA HIS A 158 -3.63 -24.71 6.20
C HIS A 158 -4.07 -25.58 7.38
N ASP A 159 -4.80 -25.02 8.37
CA ASP A 159 -5.27 -25.78 9.54
C ASP A 159 -6.81 -25.92 9.60
N ALA A 160 -7.47 -26.18 8.47
CA ALA A 160 -8.91 -26.47 8.43
C ALA A 160 -9.16 -27.95 8.15
N GLY A 161 -8.94 -28.79 9.16
CA GLY A 161 -9.60 -30.08 9.26
C GLY A 161 -11.07 -29.87 9.61
N VAL A 162 -11.94 -30.37 8.73
CA VAL A 162 -13.33 -30.86 8.94
C VAL A 162 -14.13 -30.22 10.09
N GLY A 163 -15.16 -29.44 9.74
CA GLY A 163 -16.27 -29.13 10.66
C GLY A 163 -17.01 -27.87 10.26
N GLY A 164 -18.23 -28.01 9.74
CA GLY A 164 -19.03 -26.88 9.28
C GLY A 164 -19.47 -25.94 10.39
N LEU A 165 -19.91 -24.74 9.99
CA LEU A 165 -21.16 -24.13 10.42
C LEU A 165 -21.42 -22.86 9.60
N SER A 166 -22.65 -22.81 9.10
CA SER A 166 -23.31 -21.70 8.44
C SER A 166 -23.25 -20.42 9.29
N GLY A 167 -22.97 -19.29 8.65
CA GLY A 167 -22.97 -17.97 9.29
C GLY A 167 -23.12 -16.86 8.25
N ARG A 168 -24.34 -16.65 7.78
CA ARG A 168 -24.75 -15.54 6.90
C ARG A 168 -24.78 -14.27 7.76
N VAL A 169 -24.00 -13.24 7.41
CA VAL A 169 -24.07 -11.92 8.07
C VAL A 169 -24.94 -11.03 7.20
N GLU A 170 -26.19 -10.80 7.64
CA GLU A 170 -27.06 -9.75 7.13
C GLU A 170 -26.66 -8.42 7.78
N VAL A 171 -26.50 -7.37 6.95
CA VAL A 171 -26.29 -6.00 7.42
C VAL A 171 -27.66 -5.31 7.47
N MET A 172 -28.13 -5.10 8.69
CA MET A 172 -29.34 -4.34 9.00
C MET A 172 -29.02 -2.84 8.87
N LEU A 173 -29.63 -2.19 7.89
CA LEU A 173 -29.71 -0.73 7.77
C LEU A 173 -31.04 -0.31 8.39
N ASP A 174 -30.99 0.44 9.49
CA ASP A 174 -32.15 1.18 9.99
C ASP A 174 -31.68 2.51 10.59
N GLY A 175 -32.38 3.59 10.20
CA GLY A 175 -32.42 4.88 10.90
C GLY A 175 -31.81 6.06 10.16
#